data_AF-A0A832N9X0-F1
#
_entry.id   AF-A0A832N9X0-F1
#
_cell.length_a   1.000
_cell.length_b   1.000
_cell.length_c   1.000
_cell.angle_alpha   90.00
_cell.angle_beta   90.00
_cell.angle_gamma   90.00
#
_symmetry.space_group_name_H-M   'P 1'
#
loop_
_entity.id
_entity.type
_entity.pdbx_description
1 polymer ?
#
loop_
_entity_poly.entity_id
_entity_poly.type
_entity_poly.pdbx_seq_one_letter_code
_entity_poly.pdbx_strand_id
1 'polypeptide(L)'
;MRVMIWVDMEGISGITTWSQVTAGQPLYEEGRRLMTAEVAAAVRGARQAGAENIVVVDSHGAGGESSFRSLLPEGLEAGAEYVFGSTWTRYTDLLEEGCDAALFIGFHAMAGTPDGVLSHTVSPDWHQFLINDAPAGEVAICAAVCGHWGCPVVLVTGDAAACREAQQTLGEKVRAVAVKWGKGRFTARCLPPLEARRRIEEAVREALAAPRETWPAPYHP
;
A
#
# COMPACT_ATOMS: atom_id res chain seq x y z
N MET A 1 8.37 14.07 12.22
CA MET A 1 7.24 13.81 11.30
C MET A 1 6.57 12.50 11.67
N ARG A 2 5.23 12.45 11.64
CA ARG A 2 4.40 11.26 11.90
C ARG A 2 3.90 10.67 10.60
N VAL A 3 4.25 9.43 10.32
CA VAL A 3 3.95 8.76 9.04
C VAL A 3 3.20 7.47 9.29
N MET A 4 2.06 7.32 8.64
CA MET A 4 1.33 6.05 8.57
C MET A 4 1.72 5.32 7.29
N ILE A 5 2.05 4.04 7.39
CA ILE A 5 2.30 3.16 6.25
C ILE A 5 1.20 2.10 6.22
N TRP A 6 0.29 2.18 5.26
CA TRP A 6 -0.67 1.12 5.01
C TRP A 6 -0.10 0.13 4.01
N VAL A 7 -0.19 -1.15 4.33
CA VAL A 7 0.42 -2.21 3.53
C VAL A 7 -0.63 -3.19 3.07
N ASP A 8 -0.54 -3.51 1.78
CA ASP A 8 -1.23 -4.61 1.14
C ASP A 8 -0.25 -5.45 0.31
N MET A 9 -0.70 -6.58 -0.22
CA MET A 9 0.20 -7.65 -0.68
C MET A 9 0.16 -7.84 -2.21
N GLU A 10 -0.99 -7.70 -2.83
CA GLU A 10 -1.24 -8.01 -4.23
C GLU A 10 -0.41 -7.15 -5.17
N GLY A 11 -0.02 -5.94 -4.78
CA GLY A 11 0.77 -4.98 -5.57
C GLY A 11 2.28 -5.15 -5.47
N ILE A 12 2.77 -5.94 -4.51
CA ILE A 12 4.21 -6.16 -4.25
C ILE A 12 4.92 -6.77 -5.46
N SER A 13 6.18 -6.39 -5.71
CA SER A 13 6.93 -6.94 -6.85
C SER A 13 7.17 -8.44 -6.71
N GLY A 14 6.97 -9.18 -7.80
CA GLY A 14 7.08 -10.64 -7.83
C GLY A 14 5.81 -11.38 -7.41
N ILE A 15 4.83 -10.70 -6.83
CA ILE A 15 3.51 -11.29 -6.54
C ILE A 15 2.62 -11.26 -7.79
N THR A 16 2.13 -12.42 -8.21
CA THR A 16 1.32 -12.58 -9.45
C THR A 16 0.19 -13.60 -9.34
N THR A 17 0.11 -14.33 -8.22
CA THR A 17 -0.89 -15.38 -7.99
C THR A 17 -1.47 -15.30 -6.59
N TRP A 18 -2.75 -15.69 -6.45
CA TRP A 18 -3.44 -15.82 -5.16
C TRP A 18 -2.69 -16.72 -4.17
N SER A 19 -1.95 -17.73 -4.67
CA SER A 19 -1.16 -18.60 -3.81
C SER A 19 -0.08 -17.87 -3.02
N GLN A 20 0.35 -16.68 -3.44
CA GLN A 20 1.34 -15.87 -2.73
C GLN A 20 0.72 -14.98 -1.65
N VAL A 21 -0.59 -14.70 -1.70
CA VAL A 21 -1.27 -13.75 -0.79
C VAL A 21 -2.27 -14.44 0.15
N THR A 22 -2.73 -15.65 -0.17
CA THR A 22 -3.69 -16.37 0.67
C THR A 22 -3.00 -17.31 1.67
N ALA A 23 -3.35 -17.20 2.95
CA ALA A 23 -2.84 -18.05 4.01
C ALA A 23 -3.15 -19.54 3.77
N GLY A 24 -2.20 -20.40 4.11
CA GLY A 24 -2.29 -21.85 3.90
C GLY A 24 -1.99 -22.31 2.46
N GLN A 25 -1.79 -21.39 1.51
CA GLN A 25 -1.36 -21.73 0.16
C GLN A 25 0.16 -21.97 0.07
N PRO A 26 0.63 -22.80 -0.89
CA PRO A 26 2.04 -23.21 -0.96
C PRO A 26 3.07 -22.07 -1.07
N LEU A 27 2.69 -20.95 -1.67
CA LEU A 27 3.59 -19.81 -1.93
C LEU A 27 3.38 -18.63 -0.96
N TYR A 28 2.53 -18.76 0.06
CA TYR A 28 2.19 -17.64 0.94
C TYR A 28 3.44 -17.10 1.66
N GLU A 29 4.28 -18.00 2.18
CA GLU A 29 5.53 -17.62 2.84
C GLU A 29 6.54 -16.93 1.89
N GLU A 30 6.50 -17.21 0.59
CA GLU A 30 7.28 -16.44 -0.39
C GLU A 30 6.75 -15.01 -0.48
N GLY A 31 5.42 -14.85 -0.61
CA GLY A 31 4.78 -13.54 -0.67
C GLY A 31 5.05 -12.70 0.57
N ARG A 32 4.96 -13.30 1.77
CA ARG A 32 5.23 -12.60 3.04
C ARG A 32 6.65 -12.05 3.10
N ARG A 33 7.65 -12.80 2.62
CA ARG A 33 9.05 -12.34 2.54
C ARG A 33 9.21 -11.19 1.55
N LEU A 34 8.52 -11.23 0.42
CA LEU A 34 8.54 -10.15 -0.57
C LEU A 34 7.93 -8.86 0.02
N MET A 35 6.71 -8.97 0.57
CA MET A 35 5.97 -7.87 1.21
C MET A 35 6.79 -7.23 2.34
N THR A 36 7.26 -8.04 3.29
CA THR A 36 8.01 -7.56 4.46
C THR A 36 9.25 -6.79 4.04
N ALA A 37 9.95 -7.23 3.00
CA ALA A 37 11.17 -6.56 2.55
C ALA A 37 10.92 -5.25 1.78
N GLU A 38 9.79 -5.10 1.09
CA GLU A 38 9.37 -3.80 0.50
C GLU A 38 8.91 -2.82 1.59
N VAL A 39 8.21 -3.30 2.61
CA VAL A 39 7.85 -2.48 3.79
C VAL A 39 9.08 -2.00 4.52
N ALA A 40 10.06 -2.88 4.76
CA ALA A 40 11.33 -2.49 5.37
C ALA A 40 12.03 -1.37 4.58
N ALA A 41 11.99 -1.44 3.24
CA ALA A 41 12.51 -0.39 2.38
C ALA A 41 11.75 0.95 2.52
N ALA A 42 10.43 0.90 2.62
CA ALA A 42 9.62 2.09 2.88
C ALA A 42 9.95 2.72 4.25
N VAL A 43 10.10 1.91 5.31
CA VAL A 43 10.50 2.39 6.64
C VAL A 43 11.87 3.06 6.60
N ARG A 44 12.88 2.44 5.96
CA ARG A 44 14.20 3.07 5.80
C ARG A 44 14.11 4.41 5.06
N GLY A 45 13.33 4.48 3.99
CA GLY A 45 13.12 5.72 3.23
C GLY A 45 12.49 6.82 4.09
N ALA A 46 11.47 6.47 4.89
CA ALA A 46 10.80 7.41 5.78
C ALA A 46 11.75 7.93 6.87
N ARG A 47 12.56 7.05 7.48
CA ARG A 47 13.57 7.45 8.45
C ARG A 47 14.63 8.36 7.84
N GLN A 48 15.08 8.08 6.61
CA GLN A 48 16.04 8.95 5.90
C GLN A 48 15.46 10.33 5.60
N ALA A 49 14.14 10.47 5.49
CA ALA A 49 13.45 11.77 5.37
C ALA A 49 13.22 12.48 6.71
N GLY A 50 13.65 11.90 7.85
CA GLY A 50 13.46 12.49 9.18
C GLY A 50 12.11 12.19 9.83
N ALA A 51 11.41 11.13 9.41
CA ALA A 51 10.27 10.62 10.16
C ALA A 51 10.73 10.00 11.49
N GLU A 52 10.06 10.38 12.58
CA GLU A 52 10.42 10.01 13.95
C GLU A 52 9.36 9.10 14.61
N ASN A 53 8.12 9.18 14.13
CA ASN A 53 7.03 8.29 14.51
C ASN A 53 6.47 7.68 13.23
N ILE A 54 6.75 6.39 13.02
CA ILE A 54 6.32 5.63 11.85
C ILE A 54 5.49 4.47 12.37
N VAL A 55 4.22 4.41 11.95
CA VAL A 55 3.34 3.29 12.26
C VAL A 55 3.00 2.55 10.97
N VAL A 56 3.34 1.27 10.92
CA VAL A 56 3.06 0.38 9.80
C VAL A 56 1.86 -0.47 10.14
N VAL A 57 0.84 -0.46 9.30
CA VAL A 57 -0.40 -1.20 9.50
C VAL A 57 -0.52 -2.27 8.44
N ASP A 58 -0.41 -3.53 8.86
CA ASP A 58 -0.67 -4.68 8.01
C ASP A 58 -2.18 -4.80 7.76
N SER A 59 -2.61 -4.51 6.52
CA SER A 59 -4.02 -4.48 6.16
C SER A 59 -4.42 -5.62 5.22
N HIS A 60 -3.51 -6.56 4.94
CA HIS A 60 -3.80 -7.61 3.98
C HIS A 60 -4.71 -8.70 4.57
N GLY A 61 -5.83 -8.98 3.90
CA GLY A 61 -6.83 -9.97 4.29
C GLY A 61 -6.48 -11.41 3.91
N ALA A 62 -5.35 -11.94 4.41
CA ALA A 62 -4.82 -13.26 4.01
C ALA A 62 -5.75 -14.47 4.27
N GLY A 63 -6.78 -14.31 5.11
CA GLY A 63 -7.70 -15.37 5.52
C GLY A 63 -7.28 -16.07 6.82
N GLY A 64 -8.27 -16.60 7.55
CA GLY A 64 -8.07 -17.27 8.83
C GLY A 64 -7.33 -16.39 9.86
N GLU A 65 -6.53 -17.04 10.71
CA GLU A 65 -5.71 -16.40 11.76
C GLU A 65 -4.61 -15.48 11.21
N SER A 66 -4.26 -15.62 9.92
CA SER A 66 -3.23 -14.80 9.28
C SER A 66 -3.77 -13.47 8.73
N SER A 67 -5.08 -13.25 8.75
CA SER A 67 -5.66 -11.98 8.31
C SER A 67 -5.05 -10.82 9.10
N PHE A 68 -4.58 -9.79 8.38
CA PHE A 68 -3.94 -8.59 8.94
C PHE A 68 -2.65 -8.91 9.74
N ARG A 69 -2.00 -10.04 9.42
CA ARG A 69 -0.79 -10.58 10.09
C ARG A 69 0.18 -11.23 9.09
N SER A 70 0.33 -10.61 7.93
CA SER A 70 1.13 -11.07 6.80
C SER A 70 2.61 -10.70 6.94
N LEU A 71 2.98 -9.60 7.61
CA LEU A 71 4.38 -9.24 7.83
C LEU A 71 5.10 -10.28 8.71
N LEU A 72 6.38 -10.49 8.44
CA LEU A 72 7.25 -11.41 9.18
C LEU A 72 8.00 -10.67 10.29
N PRO A 73 7.84 -11.05 11.57
CA PRO A 73 8.51 -10.40 12.70
C PRO A 73 10.03 -10.28 12.54
N GLU A 74 10.69 -11.28 11.96
CA GLU A 74 12.16 -11.31 11.79
C GLU A 74 12.66 -10.36 10.70
N GLY A 75 11.76 -9.87 9.84
CA GLY A 75 12.07 -8.96 8.74
C GLY A 75 11.65 -7.52 8.98
N LEU A 76 11.08 -7.19 10.16
CA LEU A 76 10.62 -5.85 10.48
C LEU A 76 11.81 -4.90 10.64
N GLU A 77 11.76 -3.78 9.95
CA GLU A 77 12.78 -2.73 10.02
C GLU A 77 12.65 -1.94 11.33
N ALA A 78 13.79 -1.63 11.95
CA ALA A 78 13.83 -0.86 13.19
C ALA A 78 13.43 0.61 12.98
N GLY A 79 12.90 1.23 14.04
CA GLY A 79 12.47 2.64 14.02
C GLY A 79 11.07 2.86 13.45
N ALA A 80 10.23 1.81 13.45
CA ALA A 80 8.80 1.88 13.24
C ALA A 80 8.08 0.97 14.25
N GLU A 81 6.82 1.28 14.50
CA GLU A 81 5.88 0.44 15.25
C GLU A 81 4.97 -0.29 14.26
N TYR A 82 4.60 -1.53 14.57
CA TYR A 82 3.88 -2.40 13.65
C TYR A 82 2.56 -2.85 14.26
N VAL A 83 1.48 -2.60 13.54
CA VAL A 83 0.12 -2.96 13.94
C VAL A 83 -0.25 -4.25 13.24
N PHE A 84 -0.60 -5.24 14.07
CA PHE A 84 -1.03 -6.56 13.64
C PHE A 84 -2.46 -6.80 14.07
N GLY A 85 -3.28 -7.26 13.14
CA GLY A 85 -4.57 -7.84 13.48
C GLY A 85 -5.72 -6.90 13.69
N SER A 86 -5.50 -5.60 13.51
CA SER A 86 -6.61 -4.68 13.35
C SER A 86 -7.32 -5.00 12.05
N THR A 87 -8.65 -5.08 12.11
CA THR A 87 -9.44 -5.34 10.91
C THR A 87 -9.28 -4.19 9.92
N TRP A 88 -9.36 -4.51 8.61
CA TRP A 88 -9.16 -3.56 7.53
C TRP A 88 -9.88 -2.24 7.77
N THR A 89 -9.18 -1.11 7.61
CA THR A 89 -9.62 0.29 7.87
C THR A 89 -9.97 0.66 9.33
N ARG A 90 -9.74 -0.21 10.32
CA ARG A 90 -10.15 0.06 11.72
C ARG A 90 -9.07 0.60 12.64
N TYR A 91 -7.81 0.53 12.27
CA TYR A 91 -6.74 1.17 13.04
C TYR A 91 -6.62 2.65 12.64
N THR A 92 -7.01 3.55 13.54
CA THR A 92 -7.03 5.00 13.29
C THR A 92 -6.22 5.82 14.28
N ASP A 93 -5.61 5.21 15.30
CA ASP A 93 -4.95 5.87 16.42
C ASP A 93 -3.98 6.98 15.98
N LEU A 94 -3.02 6.68 15.09
CA LEU A 94 -2.06 7.69 14.62
C LEU A 94 -2.73 8.83 13.81
N LEU A 95 -3.82 8.54 13.09
CA LEU A 95 -4.58 9.55 12.36
C LEU A 95 -5.28 10.52 13.33
N GLU A 96 -5.89 9.97 14.38
CA GLU A 96 -6.55 10.72 15.46
C GLU A 96 -5.59 11.60 16.26
N GLU A 97 -4.37 11.10 16.51
CA GLU A 97 -3.30 11.85 17.18
C GLU A 97 -2.67 12.96 16.31
N GLY A 98 -3.01 12.98 15.02
CA GLY A 98 -2.47 13.86 13.99
C GLY A 98 -1.32 13.21 13.23
N CYS A 99 -1.60 12.78 12.01
CA CYS A 99 -0.63 12.18 11.08
C CYS A 99 -0.25 13.19 9.98
N ASP A 100 1.06 13.33 9.70
CA ASP A 100 1.53 14.28 8.68
C ASP A 100 1.33 13.75 7.26
N ALA A 101 1.54 12.44 7.05
CA ALA A 101 1.47 11.81 5.73
C ALA A 101 1.18 10.31 5.83
N ALA A 102 0.43 9.81 4.86
CA ALA A 102 0.20 8.38 4.64
C ALA A 102 0.96 7.88 3.40
N LEU A 103 1.45 6.64 3.48
CA LEU A 103 2.11 5.92 2.40
C LEU A 103 1.38 4.60 2.19
N PHE A 104 1.01 4.28 0.95
CA PHE A 104 0.37 3.01 0.59
C PHE A 104 1.38 2.13 -0.13
N ILE A 105 1.69 0.97 0.45
CA ILE A 105 2.73 0.06 -0.05
C ILE A 105 2.08 -1.24 -0.51
N GLY A 106 2.33 -1.63 -1.76
CA GLY A 106 1.87 -2.91 -2.30
C GLY A 106 0.38 -2.96 -2.64
N PHE A 107 -0.25 -1.81 -2.91
CA PHE A 107 -1.66 -1.73 -3.30
C PHE A 107 -1.88 -2.23 -4.73
N HIS A 108 -3.11 -2.67 -5.01
CA HIS A 108 -3.53 -3.14 -6.33
C HIS A 108 -4.69 -2.30 -6.89
N ALA A 109 -4.96 -2.48 -8.19
CA ALA A 109 -6.07 -1.80 -8.85
C ALA A 109 -7.43 -2.41 -8.45
N MET A 110 -8.48 -1.59 -8.52
CA MET A 110 -9.86 -1.94 -8.24
C MET A 110 -10.39 -3.07 -9.13
N ALA A 111 -11.47 -3.71 -8.68
CA ALA A 111 -12.18 -4.74 -9.42
C ALA A 111 -12.53 -4.28 -10.84
N GLY A 112 -12.38 -5.19 -11.82
CA GLY A 112 -12.68 -4.91 -13.22
C GLY A 112 -11.57 -4.20 -14.00
N THR A 113 -10.44 -3.83 -13.38
CA THR A 113 -9.31 -3.21 -14.08
C THR A 113 -8.61 -4.21 -15.01
N PRO A 114 -8.65 -4.04 -16.35
CA PRO A 114 -8.26 -5.11 -17.29
C PRO A 114 -6.78 -5.55 -17.19
N ASP A 115 -5.87 -4.62 -16.91
CA ASP A 115 -4.44 -4.86 -16.75
C ASP A 115 -3.98 -4.83 -15.29
N GLY A 116 -4.92 -4.86 -14.33
CA GLY A 116 -4.64 -4.87 -12.90
C GLY A 116 -4.31 -6.26 -12.37
N VAL A 117 -3.09 -6.45 -11.86
CA VAL A 117 -2.64 -7.73 -11.29
C VAL A 117 -3.39 -8.01 -10.00
N LEU A 118 -4.03 -9.18 -9.91
CA LEU A 118 -4.90 -9.60 -8.80
C LEU A 118 -6.03 -8.60 -8.49
N SER A 119 -6.42 -7.77 -9.46
CA SER A 119 -7.41 -6.70 -9.26
C SER A 119 -8.70 -7.20 -8.61
N HIS A 120 -9.11 -6.52 -7.55
CA HIS A 120 -10.37 -6.73 -6.82
C HIS A 120 -10.66 -5.49 -5.94
N THR A 121 -11.72 -5.52 -5.14
CA THR A 121 -12.01 -4.45 -4.18
C THR A 121 -12.62 -5.03 -2.92
N VAL A 122 -11.85 -5.05 -1.83
CA VAL A 122 -12.14 -5.62 -0.50
C VAL A 122 -12.31 -7.14 -0.50
N SER A 123 -13.06 -7.67 -1.47
CA SER A 123 -13.26 -9.09 -1.72
C SER A 123 -13.17 -9.38 -3.22
N PRO A 124 -12.60 -10.53 -3.62
CA PRO A 124 -12.62 -10.96 -5.03
C PRO A 124 -14.04 -11.25 -5.56
N ASP A 125 -15.04 -11.37 -4.68
CA ASP A 125 -16.45 -11.58 -5.04
C ASP A 125 -17.18 -10.27 -5.41
N TRP A 126 -16.60 -9.12 -5.08
CA TRP A 126 -17.20 -7.83 -5.38
C TRP A 126 -16.91 -7.43 -6.82
N HIS A 127 -17.97 -7.09 -7.57
CA HIS A 127 -17.84 -6.63 -8.95
C HIS A 127 -17.39 -5.17 -9.03
N GLN A 128 -17.91 -4.34 -8.13
CA GLN A 128 -17.67 -2.91 -8.09
C GLN A 128 -18.02 -2.37 -6.70
N PHE A 129 -17.28 -1.36 -6.27
CA PHE A 129 -17.60 -0.54 -5.11
C PHE A 129 -17.73 0.93 -5.53
N LEU A 130 -18.65 1.66 -4.91
CA LEU A 130 -18.95 3.04 -5.26
C LEU A 130 -18.79 3.94 -4.04
N ILE A 131 -18.16 5.10 -4.22
CA ILE A 131 -18.22 6.23 -3.28
C ILE A 131 -18.85 7.40 -4.04
N ASN A 132 -19.97 7.93 -3.55
CA ASN A 132 -20.70 9.03 -4.21
C ASN A 132 -20.96 8.76 -5.70
N ASP A 133 -21.47 7.57 -6.03
CA ASP A 133 -21.74 7.08 -7.39
C ASP A 133 -20.52 6.92 -8.32
N ALA A 134 -19.30 7.17 -7.82
CA ALA A 134 -18.06 6.96 -8.57
C ALA A 134 -17.42 5.60 -8.23
N PRO A 135 -16.92 4.84 -9.23
CA PRO A 135 -16.14 3.62 -8.99
C PRO A 135 -14.92 3.90 -8.11
N ALA A 136 -14.72 3.08 -7.08
CA ALA A 136 -13.65 3.24 -6.12
C ALA A 136 -13.01 1.89 -5.76
N GLY A 137 -11.68 1.84 -5.79
CA GLY A 137 -10.90 0.75 -5.21
C GLY A 137 -10.44 1.04 -3.79
N GLU A 138 -9.58 0.16 -3.29
CA GLU A 138 -9.03 0.24 -1.93
C GLU A 138 -8.13 1.47 -1.75
N VAL A 139 -7.47 1.94 -2.82
CA VAL A 139 -6.74 3.21 -2.79
C VAL A 139 -7.67 4.35 -2.38
N ALA A 140 -8.84 4.45 -3.01
CA ALA A 140 -9.81 5.51 -2.70
C ALA A 140 -10.44 5.35 -1.31
N ILE A 141 -10.78 4.11 -0.92
CA ILE A 141 -11.40 3.84 0.38
C ILE A 141 -10.43 4.18 1.51
N CYS A 142 -9.20 3.67 1.47
CA CYS A 142 -8.18 3.97 2.45
C CYS A 142 -7.83 5.47 2.45
N ALA A 143 -7.68 6.09 1.28
CA ALA A 143 -7.41 7.53 1.21
C ALA A 143 -8.54 8.37 1.82
N ALA A 144 -9.80 7.95 1.71
CA ALA A 144 -10.92 8.65 2.34
C ALA A 144 -10.86 8.56 3.87
N VAL A 145 -10.39 7.44 4.42
CA VAL A 145 -10.14 7.29 5.87
C VAL A 145 -9.02 8.23 6.32
N CYS A 146 -7.91 8.32 5.59
CA CYS A 146 -6.84 9.28 5.88
C CYS A 146 -7.35 10.73 5.78
N GLY A 147 -8.10 11.03 4.72
CA GLY A 147 -8.65 12.35 4.44
C GLY A 147 -9.65 12.83 5.49
N HIS A 148 -10.43 11.93 6.09
CA HIS A 148 -11.30 12.25 7.23
C HIS A 148 -10.55 12.96 8.37
N TRP A 149 -9.31 12.55 8.63
CA TRP A 149 -8.43 13.14 9.64
C TRP A 149 -7.45 14.19 9.07
N GLY A 150 -7.66 14.63 7.82
CA GLY A 150 -6.82 15.63 7.17
C GLY A 150 -5.41 15.14 6.81
N CYS A 151 -5.17 13.83 6.77
CA CYS A 151 -3.89 13.24 6.41
C CYS A 151 -3.81 12.99 4.90
N PRO A 152 -2.85 13.61 4.18
CA PRO A 152 -2.66 13.35 2.75
C PRO A 152 -1.92 12.03 2.49
N VAL A 153 -2.33 11.33 1.44
CA VAL A 153 -1.59 10.15 0.93
C VAL A 153 -0.56 10.65 -0.07
N VAL A 154 0.72 10.64 0.30
CA VAL A 154 1.79 11.26 -0.51
C VAL A 154 2.44 10.28 -1.48
N LEU A 155 2.30 8.97 -1.25
CA LEU A 155 2.90 7.94 -2.09
C LEU A 155 2.04 6.67 -2.11
N VAL A 156 1.95 6.06 -3.30
CA VAL A 156 1.33 4.75 -3.53
C VAL A 156 2.28 3.88 -4.35
N THR A 157 2.50 2.64 -3.92
CA THR A 157 3.26 1.64 -4.68
C THR A 157 2.39 0.45 -5.02
N GLY A 158 2.66 -0.18 -6.15
CA GLY A 158 1.87 -1.29 -6.63
C GLY A 158 2.21 -1.68 -8.07
N ASP A 159 1.24 -2.27 -8.76
CA ASP A 159 1.34 -2.41 -10.20
C ASP A 159 1.04 -1.08 -10.93
N ALA A 160 1.34 -1.04 -12.22
CA ALA A 160 1.12 0.14 -13.05
C ALA A 160 -0.37 0.57 -13.09
N ALA A 161 -1.30 -0.36 -12.92
CA ALA A 161 -2.72 -0.05 -12.90
C ALA A 161 -3.12 0.64 -11.59
N ALA A 162 -2.67 0.16 -10.43
CA ALA A 162 -2.86 0.80 -9.13
C ALA A 162 -2.25 2.21 -9.10
N CYS A 163 -1.09 2.39 -9.73
CA CYS A 163 -0.45 3.70 -9.85
C CYS A 163 -1.31 4.69 -10.64
N ARG A 164 -1.93 4.26 -11.75
CA ARG A 164 -2.84 5.11 -12.52
C ARG A 164 -4.10 5.43 -11.74
N GLU A 165 -4.69 4.45 -11.06
CA GLU A 165 -5.85 4.64 -10.18
C GLU A 165 -5.54 5.66 -9.08
N ALA A 166 -4.38 5.54 -8.42
CA ALA A 166 -3.95 6.47 -7.40
C ALA A 166 -3.84 7.91 -7.93
N GLN A 167 -3.25 8.11 -9.11
CA GLN A 167 -3.15 9.45 -9.71
C GLN A 167 -4.51 10.01 -10.14
N GLN A 168 -5.42 9.16 -10.63
CA GLN A 168 -6.79 9.56 -10.96
C GLN A 168 -7.59 9.97 -9.72
N THR A 169 -7.34 9.30 -8.59
CA THR A 169 -8.07 9.50 -7.33
C THR A 169 -7.50 10.67 -6.51
N LEU A 170 -6.18 10.73 -6.37
CA LEU A 170 -5.47 11.61 -5.44
C LEU A 170 -4.82 12.82 -6.14
N GLY A 171 -4.88 12.86 -7.47
CA GLY A 171 -4.27 13.88 -8.31
C GLY A 171 -2.79 13.61 -8.63
N GLU A 172 -2.25 14.34 -9.60
CA GLU A 172 -0.89 14.11 -10.15
C GLU A 172 0.25 14.36 -9.14
N LYS A 173 -0.03 15.05 -8.04
CA LYS A 173 0.94 15.31 -6.97
C LYS A 173 1.31 14.06 -6.16
N VAL A 174 0.47 13.02 -6.16
CA VAL A 174 0.81 11.76 -5.47
C VAL A 174 1.98 11.07 -6.18
N ARG A 175 2.98 10.64 -5.42
CA ARG A 175 4.08 9.84 -5.95
C ARG A 175 3.62 8.40 -6.18
N ALA A 176 3.43 8.02 -7.44
CA ALA A 176 3.07 6.65 -7.79
C ALA A 176 4.30 5.85 -8.24
N VAL A 177 4.55 4.68 -7.63
CA VAL A 177 5.73 3.84 -7.90
C VAL A 177 5.29 2.46 -8.39
N ALA A 178 5.30 2.27 -9.70
CA ALA A 178 5.02 0.98 -10.32
C ALA A 178 6.22 0.04 -10.18
N VAL A 179 6.03 -1.10 -9.52
CA VAL A 179 7.05 -2.15 -9.38
C VAL A 179 6.81 -3.34 -10.31
N LYS A 180 5.65 -3.38 -10.97
CA LYS A 180 5.31 -4.36 -12.00
C LYS A 180 4.26 -3.83 -12.98
N TRP A 181 4.17 -4.47 -14.14
CA TRP A 181 3.22 -4.12 -15.20
C TRP A 181 2.38 -5.34 -15.58
N GLY A 182 1.07 -5.26 -15.37
CA GLY A 182 0.14 -6.31 -15.74
C GLY A 182 -0.10 -6.40 -17.25
N LYS A 183 -0.38 -7.60 -17.73
CA LYS A 183 -1.06 -7.85 -19.03
C LYS A 183 -2.47 -8.43 -18.83
N GLY A 184 -2.91 -8.51 -17.59
CA GLY A 184 -4.13 -9.17 -17.14
C GLY A 184 -4.02 -9.48 -15.65
N ARG A 185 -5.11 -10.03 -15.08
CA ARG A 185 -5.24 -10.30 -13.64
C ARG A 185 -4.16 -11.23 -13.05
N PHE A 186 -3.57 -12.11 -13.86
CA PHE A 186 -2.63 -13.14 -13.38
C PHE A 186 -1.31 -13.15 -14.16
N THR A 187 -0.95 -12.04 -14.80
CA THR A 187 0.28 -11.97 -15.58
C THR A 187 0.90 -10.61 -15.44
N ALA A 188 2.14 -10.57 -14.97
CA ALA A 188 2.90 -9.34 -14.79
C ALA A 188 4.34 -9.47 -15.27
N ARG A 189 4.89 -8.37 -15.77
CA ARG A 189 6.34 -8.16 -15.87
C ARG A 189 6.78 -7.42 -14.62
N CYS A 190 7.59 -8.04 -13.77
CA CYS A 190 8.00 -7.47 -12.48
C CYS A 190 9.42 -6.91 -12.53
N LEU A 191 9.69 -5.89 -11.72
CA LEU A 191 11.07 -5.56 -11.37
C LEU A 191 11.67 -6.66 -10.49
N PRO A 192 12.99 -6.91 -10.55
CA PRO A 192 13.66 -7.73 -9.55
C PRO A 192 13.37 -7.17 -8.14
N PRO A 193 13.10 -8.01 -7.12
CA PRO A 193 12.72 -7.53 -5.78
C PRO A 193 13.70 -6.54 -5.16
N LEU A 194 15.02 -6.70 -5.39
CA LEU A 194 16.03 -5.76 -4.90
C LEU A 194 15.90 -4.37 -5.55
N GLU A 195 15.56 -4.31 -6.84
CA GLU A 195 15.36 -3.03 -7.54
C GLU A 195 14.04 -2.37 -7.12
N ALA A 196 12.98 -3.17 -6.90
CA ALA A 196 11.71 -2.65 -6.36
C ALA A 196 11.93 -1.98 -5.00
N ARG A 197 12.62 -2.67 -4.07
CA ARG A 197 12.98 -2.13 -2.74
C ARG A 197 13.78 -0.83 -2.85
N ARG A 198 14.80 -0.79 -3.70
CA ARG A 198 15.63 0.40 -3.92
C ARG A 198 14.78 1.60 -4.37
N ARG A 199 13.88 1.39 -5.34
CA ARG A 199 12.99 2.44 -5.84
C ARG A 199 11.98 2.91 -4.79
N ILE A 200 11.42 2.00 -4.01
CA ILE A 200 10.48 2.33 -2.93
C ILE A 200 11.18 3.17 -1.86
N GLU A 201 12.36 2.74 -1.39
CA GLU A 201 13.14 3.47 -0.39
C GLU A 201 13.47 4.90 -0.85
N GLU A 202 13.95 5.04 -2.08
CA GLU A 202 14.26 6.33 -2.70
C GLU A 202 13.02 7.21 -2.87
N ALA A 203 11.93 6.65 -3.40
CA ALA A 203 10.69 7.39 -3.64
C ALA A 203 10.01 7.84 -2.34
N VAL A 204 10.03 7.02 -1.29
CA VAL A 204 9.50 7.39 0.03
C VAL A 204 10.33 8.52 0.62
N ARG A 205 11.66 8.42 0.59
CA ARG A 205 12.55 9.48 1.07
C ARG A 205 12.26 10.80 0.35
N GLU A 206 12.17 10.76 -0.97
CA GLU A 206 11.91 11.95 -1.79
C GLU A 206 10.52 12.55 -1.56
N ALA A 207 9.48 11.72 -1.48
CA ALA A 207 8.11 12.19 -1.28
C ALA A 207 7.96 12.91 0.06
N LEU A 208 8.55 12.36 1.13
CA LEU A 208 8.48 12.95 2.47
C LEU A 208 9.44 14.13 2.66
N ALA A 209 10.59 14.16 1.97
CA ALA A 209 11.52 15.29 2.02
C ALA A 209 11.09 16.48 1.13
N ALA A 210 10.13 16.27 0.23
CA ALA A 210 9.60 17.34 -0.62
C ALA A 210 8.88 18.41 0.22
N PRO A 211 8.91 19.70 -0.20
CA PRO A 211 8.16 20.75 0.48
C PRO A 211 6.67 20.41 0.55
N ARG A 212 6.04 20.62 1.72
CA ARG A 212 4.65 20.21 1.99
C ARG A 212 3.63 20.82 1.03
N GLU A 213 3.90 22.00 0.48
CA GLU A 213 3.05 22.65 -0.54
C GLU A 213 2.97 21.86 -1.87
N THR A 214 3.95 20.98 -2.11
CA THR A 214 3.97 20.09 -3.28
C THR A 214 3.23 18.78 -3.04
N TRP A 215 2.84 18.49 -1.78
CA TRP A 215 2.07 17.29 -1.45
C TRP A 215 0.64 17.36 -2.01
N PRO A 216 0.02 16.19 -2.28
CA PRO A 216 -1.41 16.12 -2.58
C PRO A 216 -2.24 16.64 -1.40
N ALA A 217 -3.45 17.12 -1.69
CA ALA A 217 -4.41 17.44 -0.66
C ALA A 217 -4.96 16.15 -0.02
N PRO A 218 -5.43 16.19 1.25
CA PRO A 218 -6.22 15.10 1.81
C PRO A 218 -7.42 14.76 0.93
N TYR A 219 -7.68 13.48 0.72
CA TYR A 219 -8.72 13.02 -0.21
C TYR A 219 -10.09 13.09 0.46
N HIS A 220 -10.99 13.86 -0.15
CA HIS A 220 -12.39 13.97 0.24
C HIS A 220 -13.25 13.59 -0.97
N PRO A 221 -13.79 12.35 -1.01
CA PRO A 221 -14.57 11.85 -2.15
C PRO A 221 -15.94 12.54 -2.29
#